data_AF-A0A969M842-F1
#
_entry.id   AF-A0A969M842-F1
#
_cell.length_a   1.000
_cell.length_b   1.000
_cell.length_c   1.000
_cell.angle_alpha   90.00
_cell.angle_beta   90.00
_cell.angle_gamma   90.00
#
_symmetry.space_group_name_H-M   'P 1'
#
loop_
_entity.id
_entity.type
_entity.pdbx_description
1 polymer ?
#
loop_
_entity_poly.entity_id
_entity_poly.type
_entity_poly.pdbx_seq_one_letter_code
_entity_poly.pdbx_strand_id
1 'polypeptide(L)'
;MDLPKQIYVATCPVDMRLSFDRLAGLVRTELGGDPRGEALFVFHNKRRTHVKLLWHDGSGYLLLFKRLDRRRFRIPMAIPAGAASVEVPARELRLILEGVDAAVLRAARRTARAA
;
A
#
# COMPACT_ATOMS: atom_id res chain seq x y z
N MET A 1 -14.99 -8.92 -12.08
CA MET A 1 -13.54 -8.63 -12.11
C MET A 1 -12.96 -9.18 -10.83
N ASP A 2 -12.07 -10.15 -10.96
CA ASP A 2 -11.40 -10.73 -9.80
C ASP A 2 -10.25 -9.82 -9.38
N LEU A 3 -10.04 -9.69 -8.07
CA LEU A 3 -8.88 -8.98 -7.56
C LEU A 3 -7.61 -9.81 -7.83
N PRO A 4 -6.49 -9.16 -8.20
CA PRO A 4 -5.21 -9.84 -8.34
C PRO A 4 -4.85 -10.64 -7.08
N LYS A 5 -4.28 -11.84 -7.27
CA LYS A 5 -3.92 -12.72 -6.16
C LYS A 5 -2.66 -12.26 -5.42
N GLN A 6 -1.72 -11.67 -6.15
CA GLN A 6 -0.48 -11.12 -5.60
C GLN A 6 -0.68 -9.66 -5.25
N ILE A 7 -0.37 -9.28 -4.02
CA ILE A 7 -0.59 -7.92 -3.52
C ILE A 7 0.70 -7.44 -2.89
N TYR A 8 1.25 -6.35 -3.43
CA TYR A 8 2.47 -5.73 -2.93
C TYR A 8 2.16 -4.38 -2.33
N VAL A 9 2.57 -4.16 -1.08
CA VAL A 9 2.43 -2.88 -0.40
C VAL A 9 3.75 -2.15 -0.45
N ALA A 10 3.78 -0.97 -1.07
CA ALA A 10 4.96 -0.10 -1.07
C ALA A 10 5.32 0.29 0.37
N THR A 11 6.61 0.22 0.70
CA THR A 11 7.13 0.50 2.05
C THR A 11 7.38 1.98 2.26
N CYS A 12 7.76 2.68 1.18
CA CYS A 12 7.98 4.11 1.15
C CYS A 12 6.68 4.86 0.79
N PRO A 13 6.43 6.03 1.43
CA PRO A 13 5.28 6.85 1.09
C PRO A 13 5.42 7.46 -0.29
N VAL A 14 4.30 7.55 -1.01
CA VAL A 14 4.23 8.12 -2.37
C VAL A 14 3.40 9.40 -2.38
N ASP A 15 3.70 10.29 -3.33
CA ASP A 15 2.86 11.44 -3.63
C ASP A 15 1.51 10.97 -4.22
N MET A 16 0.41 11.23 -3.49
CA MET A 16 -0.92 10.78 -3.90
C MET A 16 -1.51 11.59 -5.07
N ARG A 17 -0.80 12.61 -5.59
CA ARG A 17 -1.16 13.30 -6.84
C ARG A 17 -0.84 12.47 -8.09
N LEU A 18 0.05 11.48 -7.97
CA LEU A 18 0.43 10.61 -9.07
C LEU A 18 -0.75 9.71 -9.49
N SER A 19 -0.98 9.56 -10.78
CA SER A 19 -2.02 8.69 -11.37
C SER A 19 -1.38 7.50 -12.09
N PHE A 20 -2.15 6.80 -12.93
CA PHE A 20 -1.80 5.58 -13.65
C PHE A 20 -0.34 5.48 -14.09
N ASP A 21 0.10 6.27 -15.09
CA ASP A 21 1.42 6.08 -15.71
C ASP A 21 2.58 6.36 -14.75
N ARG A 22 2.44 7.36 -13.89
CA ARG A 22 3.49 7.67 -12.90
C ARG A 22 3.58 6.59 -11.83
N LEU A 23 2.44 6.07 -11.36
CA LEU A 23 2.44 4.97 -10.40
C LEU A 23 2.95 3.67 -11.04
N ALA A 24 2.56 3.37 -12.28
CA ALA A 24 3.10 2.26 -13.05
C ALA A 24 4.62 2.39 -13.26
N GLY A 25 5.10 3.62 -13.49
CA GLY A 25 6.53 3.93 -13.51
C GLY A 25 7.23 3.55 -12.21
N LEU A 26 6.68 3.95 -11.05
CA LEU A 26 7.21 3.56 -9.74
C LEU A 26 7.22 2.05 -9.52
N VAL A 27 6.21 1.33 -10.02
CA VAL A 27 6.21 -0.15 -9.95
C VAL A 27 7.46 -0.71 -10.62
N ARG A 28 7.82 -0.20 -11.81
CA ARG A 28 8.99 -0.66 -12.56
C ARG A 28 10.30 -0.24 -11.94
N THR A 29 10.42 1.04 -11.53
CA THR A 29 11.71 1.63 -11.13
C THR A 29 12.03 1.46 -9.66
N GLU A 30 11.02 1.48 -8.79
CA GLU A 30 11.21 1.44 -7.33
C GLU A 30 10.85 0.08 -6.75
N LEU A 31 9.71 -0.49 -7.15
CA LEU A 31 9.20 -1.74 -6.57
C LEU A 31 9.75 -2.99 -7.29
N GLY A 32 10.32 -2.85 -8.48
CA GLY A 32 10.89 -3.96 -9.27
C GLY A 32 9.85 -4.93 -9.86
N GLY A 33 8.60 -4.50 -10.02
CA GLY A 33 7.51 -5.33 -10.56
C GLY A 33 7.10 -4.97 -11.99
N ASP A 34 6.19 -5.76 -12.57
CA ASP A 34 5.49 -5.39 -13.80
C ASP A 34 4.09 -4.84 -13.49
N PRO A 35 3.81 -3.55 -13.72
CA PRO A 35 2.49 -2.98 -13.47
C PRO A 35 1.39 -3.56 -14.37
N ARG A 36 1.75 -4.20 -15.50
CA ARG A 36 0.78 -4.87 -16.39
C ARG A 36 0.57 -6.34 -16.05
N GLY A 37 1.33 -6.88 -15.09
CA GLY A 37 1.20 -8.26 -14.64
C GLY A 37 -0.02 -8.49 -13.77
N GLU A 38 -0.10 -9.68 -13.19
CA GLU A 38 -1.24 -10.14 -12.37
C GLU A 38 -1.17 -9.69 -10.90
N ALA A 39 -0.50 -8.57 -10.64
CA ALA A 39 -0.26 -8.07 -9.29
C ALA A 39 -1.01 -6.77 -9.02
N LEU A 40 -1.41 -6.58 -7.77
CA LEU A 40 -1.94 -5.34 -7.24
C LEU A 40 -0.87 -4.63 -6.43
N PHE A 41 -0.71 -3.33 -6.66
CA PHE A 41 0.25 -2.50 -5.96
C PHE A 41 -0.47 -1.47 -5.09
N VAL A 42 -0.21 -1.52 -3.78
CA VAL A 42 -0.77 -0.61 -2.77
C VAL A 42 0.25 0.48 -2.44
N PHE A 43 -0.11 1.72 -2.74
CA PHE A 43 0.65 2.90 -2.37
C PHE A 43 -0.04 3.65 -1.25
N HIS A 44 0.72 4.31 -0.39
CA HIS A 44 0.17 5.10 0.71
C HIS A 44 0.85 6.46 0.85
N ASN A 45 0.15 7.44 1.43
CA ASN A 45 0.79 8.72 1.75
C ASN A 45 1.61 8.64 3.05
N LYS A 46 2.44 9.66 3.30
CA LYS A 46 3.26 9.78 4.53
C LYS A 46 2.43 9.71 5.82
N ARG A 47 1.22 10.27 5.81
CA ARG A 47 0.31 10.26 6.98
C ARG A 47 -0.45 8.95 7.14
N ARG A 48 -0.37 8.04 6.16
CA ARG A 48 -1.13 6.79 6.06
C ARG A 48 -2.64 7.01 6.20
N THR A 49 -3.17 8.09 5.65
CA THR A 49 -4.62 8.40 5.61
C THR A 49 -5.23 8.19 4.23
N HIS A 50 -4.38 7.97 3.23
CA HIS A 50 -4.77 7.73 1.85
C HIS A 50 -4.01 6.53 1.31
N VAL A 51 -4.68 5.72 0.50
CA VAL A 51 -4.07 4.64 -0.30
C VAL A 51 -4.58 4.65 -1.72
N LYS A 52 -3.70 4.27 -2.63
CA LYS A 52 -4.02 3.95 -4.02
C LYS A 52 -3.70 2.50 -4.31
N LEU A 53 -4.61 1.79 -4.96
CA LEU A 53 -4.43 0.43 -5.42
C LEU A 53 -4.40 0.47 -6.94
N LEU A 54 -3.27 0.10 -7.54
CA LEU A 54 -3.07 0.05 -8.99
C LEU A 54 -2.97 -1.42 -9.43
N TRP A 55 -3.72 -1.79 -10.46
CA TRP A 55 -3.54 -3.06 -11.18
C TRP A 55 -4.00 -2.92 -12.64
N HIS A 56 -3.67 -3.90 -13.47
CA HIS A 56 -4.16 -4.00 -14.85
C HIS A 56 -5.10 -5.20 -14.97
N ASP A 57 -6.27 -5.05 -15.61
CA ASP A 57 -7.24 -6.15 -15.78
C ASP A 57 -7.13 -6.90 -17.11
N GLY A 58 -6.12 -6.57 -17.90
CA GLY A 58 -5.91 -7.08 -19.26
C GLY A 58 -6.39 -6.10 -20.34
N SER A 59 -7.40 -5.28 -20.03
CA SER A 59 -7.90 -4.24 -20.94
C SER A 59 -7.30 -2.86 -20.64
N GLY A 60 -7.01 -2.59 -19.37
CA GLY A 60 -6.44 -1.31 -18.96
C GLY A 60 -6.05 -1.27 -17.49
N TYR A 61 -5.51 -0.12 -17.09
CA TYR A 61 -5.18 0.14 -15.69
C TYR A 61 -6.42 0.54 -14.90
N LEU A 62 -6.52 -0.01 -13.70
CA LEU A 62 -7.49 0.38 -12.69
C LEU A 62 -6.78 1.01 -11.50
N LEU A 63 -7.42 2.03 -10.95
CA LEU A 63 -6.91 2.76 -9.81
C LEU A 63 -8.05 3.00 -8.82
N LEU A 64 -7.98 2.32 -7.68
CA LEU A 64 -8.84 2.63 -6.54
C LEU A 64 -8.12 3.61 -5.63
N PHE A 65 -8.76 4.73 -5.30
CA PHE A 65 -8.23 5.73 -4.38
C PHE A 65 -9.13 5.84 -3.15
N LYS A 66 -8.60 5.49 -1.97
CA LYS A 66 -9.36 5.52 -0.71
C LYS A 66 -8.72 6.47 0.28
N ARG A 67 -9.55 7.30 0.91
CA ARG A 67 -9.22 8.12 2.08
C ARG A 67 -10.01 7.59 3.28
N LEU A 68 -9.37 7.50 4.44
CA LEU A 68 -10.06 7.25 5.70
C LEU A 68 -10.45 8.58 6.34
N ASP A 69 -11.70 8.70 6.78
CA ASP A 69 -12.20 9.91 7.46
C ASP A 69 -11.66 10.00 8.90
N ARG A 70 -11.52 8.84 9.54
CA ARG A 70 -10.93 8.64 10.86
C ARG A 70 -10.01 7.42 10.74
N ARG A 71 -8.90 7.37 11.50
CA ARG A 71 -7.88 6.29 11.51
C ARG A 71 -6.76 6.43 10.46
N ARG A 72 -5.83 5.47 10.47
CA ARG A 72 -4.71 5.38 9.52
C ARG A 72 -4.60 3.97 8.98
N PHE A 73 -4.22 3.84 7.71
CA PHE A 73 -3.85 2.57 7.10
C PHE A 73 -2.69 1.93 7.89
N ARG A 74 -2.84 0.64 8.18
CA ARG A 74 -1.73 -0.17 8.68
C ARG A 74 -0.85 -0.51 7.48
N ILE A 75 0.42 -0.16 7.55
CA ILE A 75 1.43 -0.61 6.59
C ILE A 75 2.25 -1.68 7.31
N PRO A 76 2.55 -2.83 6.69
CA PRO A 76 3.35 -3.88 7.32
C PRO A 76 4.58 -3.28 8.01
N MET A 77 4.77 -3.60 9.29
CA MET A 77 5.85 -3.02 10.11
C MET A 77 7.13 -3.85 10.05
N ALA A 78 7.00 -5.15 9.80
CA ALA A 78 8.12 -6.04 9.51
C ALA A 78 8.49 -5.90 8.04
N ILE A 79 9.18 -4.81 7.71
CA ILE A 79 9.74 -4.57 6.39
C ILE A 79 11.18 -5.09 6.43
N PRO A 80 11.56 -6.09 5.61
CA PRO A 80 12.96 -6.48 5.48
C PRO A 80 13.81 -5.26 5.12
N ALA A 81 15.01 -5.16 5.68
CA ALA A 81 15.89 -4.01 5.46
C ALA A 81 16.11 -3.79 3.95
N GLY A 82 15.79 -2.59 3.46
CA GLY A 82 15.93 -2.22 2.05
C GLY A 82 14.80 -2.68 1.12
N ALA A 83 13.78 -3.40 1.60
CA ALA A 83 12.67 -3.82 0.75
C ALA A 83 11.78 -2.63 0.34
N ALA A 84 11.60 -2.42 -0.97
CA ALA A 84 10.75 -1.37 -1.54
C ALA A 84 9.25 -1.69 -1.49
N SER A 85 8.91 -2.98 -1.42
CA SER A 85 7.55 -3.46 -1.21
C SER A 85 7.54 -4.73 -0.34
N VAL A 86 6.37 -5.05 0.22
CA VAL A 86 6.12 -6.29 0.96
C VAL A 86 4.90 -6.96 0.35
N GLU A 87 5.04 -8.24 -0.02
CA GLU A 87 3.90 -9.05 -0.42
C GLU A 87 3.01 -9.34 0.79
N VAL A 88 1.70 -9.17 0.64
CA VAL A 88 0.71 -9.45 1.68
C VAL A 88 -0.39 -10.36 1.16
N PRO A 89 -0.92 -11.27 2.00
CA PRO A 89 -2.05 -12.09 1.60
C PRO A 89 -3.32 -11.24 1.45
N ALA A 90 -4.26 -11.69 0.62
CA ALA A 90 -5.53 -10.97 0.37
C ALA A 90 -6.32 -10.61 1.64
N ARG A 91 -6.28 -11.48 2.66
CA ARG A 91 -6.90 -11.20 3.97
C ARG A 91 -6.31 -9.94 4.64
N GLU A 92 -5.03 -9.69 4.44
CA GLU A 92 -4.33 -8.56 5.04
C GLU A 92 -4.61 -7.28 4.27
N LEU A 93 -4.79 -7.33 2.94
CA LEU A 93 -5.28 -6.18 2.17
C LEU A 93 -6.60 -5.64 2.73
N ARG A 94 -7.55 -6.51 3.06
CA ARG A 94 -8.82 -6.08 3.68
C ARG A 94 -8.59 -5.35 5.00
N LEU A 95 -7.75 -5.89 5.88
CA LEU A 95 -7.40 -5.26 7.15
C LEU A 95 -6.68 -3.92 6.97
N ILE A 96 -5.79 -3.83 5.98
CA ILE A 96 -5.16 -2.57 5.59
C ILE A 96 -6.26 -1.56 5.24
N LEU A 97 -7.17 -1.94 4.35
CA LEU A 97 -8.23 -1.07 3.83
C LEU A 97 -9.23 -0.61 4.91
N GLU A 98 -9.41 -1.36 5.99
CA GLU A 98 -10.24 -0.97 7.15
C GLU A 98 -9.54 0.04 8.07
N GLY A 99 -8.20 0.03 8.09
CA GLY A 99 -7.38 0.95 8.88
C GLY A 99 -7.39 0.67 10.39
N VAL A 100 -6.39 1.22 11.09
CA VAL A 100 -6.19 1.07 12.54
C VAL A 100 -6.32 2.39 13.28
N ASP A 101 -6.81 2.32 14.52
CA ASP A 101 -7.02 3.51 15.34
C ASP A 101 -5.72 4.28 15.60
N ALA A 102 -5.81 5.62 15.52
CA ALA A 102 -4.68 6.49 15.77
C ALA A 102 -4.18 6.41 17.22
N ALA A 103 -5.07 6.17 18.20
CA ALA A 103 -4.71 5.97 19.59
C ALA A 103 -3.88 4.70 19.77
N VAL A 104 -4.29 3.60 19.15
CA VAL A 104 -3.58 2.31 19.15
C VAL A 104 -2.17 2.47 18.56
N LEU A 105 -2.05 3.16 17.42
CA LEU A 105 -0.76 3.47 16.80
C LEU A 105 0.16 4.31 17.69
N ARG A 106 -0.38 5.26 18.44
CA ARG A 106 0.40 6.09 19.38
C ARG A 106 0.90 5.26 20.56
N ALA A 107 0.05 4.39 21.12
CA ALA A 107 0.42 3.50 22.21
C ALA A 107 1.56 2.56 21.81
N ALA A 108 1.43 1.88 20.66
CA ALA A 108 2.46 0.97 20.14
C ALA A 108 3.83 1.65 19.96
N ARG A 109 3.85 2.91 19.49
CA ARG A 109 5.08 3.71 19.35
C ARG A 109 5.73 4.08 20.68
N ARG A 110 4.94 4.26 21.75
CA ARG A 110 5.49 4.54 23.09
C ARG A 110 6.18 3.30 23.65
N THR A 111 5.53 2.14 23.55
CA THR A 111 6.11 0.86 23.99
C THR A 111 7.40 0.54 23.24
N ALA A 112 7.40 0.68 21.91
CA ALA A 112 8.58 0.42 21.07
C ALA A 112 9.75 1.40 21.29
N ARG A 113 9.53 2.53 21.98
CA ARG A 113 10.58 3.50 22.34
C ARG A 113 11.12 3.27 23.76
N ALA A 114 10.40 2.51 24.59
CA ALA A 114 10.77 2.17 25.95
C ALA A 114 11.47 0.81 26.07
N ALA A 115 11.51 0.05 24.97
CA ALA A 115 12.29 -1.17 24.79
C ALA A 115 13.55 -0.86 23.98
#